data_AF-A0A418XJJ9-F1
#
_entry.id   AF-A0A418XJJ9-F1
#
_cell.length_a   1.000
_cell.length_b   1.000
_cell.length_c   1.000
_cell.angle_alpha   90.00
_cell.angle_beta   90.00
_cell.angle_gamma   90.00
#
_symmetry.space_group_name_H-M   'P 1'
#
loop_
_entity.id
_entity.type
_entity.pdbx_description
1 polymer ?
#
loop_
_entity_poly.entity_id
_entity_poly.type
_entity_poly.pdbx_seq_one_letter_code
_entity_poly.pdbx_strand_id
1 'polypeptide(L)'
;MKWLILALPFFISTNAVSAEFIHPMEFDGSESQKETVISYIKARVQHDYCESGLDMCQNTTLRMMENKNLTAFKSATKATDRKVMDRVIKDYCQSGLDMCNYTTIFMMYQKNSEASSQSLEW
;
A
#
# COMPACT_ATOMS: atom_id res chain seq x y z
N MET A 1 -3.26 1.58 -60.24
CA MET A 1 -4.08 2.54 -59.47
C MET A 1 -3.86 2.28 -57.99
N LYS A 2 -3.69 3.35 -57.21
CA LYS A 2 -3.13 3.40 -55.85
C LYS A 2 -3.82 2.44 -54.87
N TRP A 3 -3.02 1.65 -54.14
CA TRP A 3 -3.46 0.91 -52.97
C TRP A 3 -3.66 1.92 -51.83
N LEU A 4 -4.90 2.11 -51.37
CA LEU A 4 -5.19 2.84 -50.13
C LEU A 4 -4.91 1.89 -48.95
N ILE A 5 -3.79 2.09 -48.27
CA ILE A 5 -3.54 1.49 -46.95
C ILE A 5 -4.23 2.40 -45.94
N LEU A 6 -5.38 1.95 -45.42
CA LEU A 6 -6.07 2.59 -44.31
C LEU A 6 -5.32 2.25 -43.01
N ALA A 7 -4.44 3.14 -42.56
CA ALA A 7 -3.73 2.97 -41.29
C ALA A 7 -4.71 3.21 -40.12
N LEU A 8 -5.10 2.14 -39.44
CA LEU A 8 -5.88 2.20 -38.21
C LEU A 8 -4.95 2.64 -37.06
N PRO A 9 -5.21 3.77 -36.36
CA PRO A 9 -4.40 4.15 -35.21
C PRO A 9 -4.64 3.15 -34.07
N PHE A 10 -3.63 2.34 -33.79
CA PHE A 10 -3.58 1.47 -32.62
C PHE A 10 -3.43 2.35 -31.37
N PHE A 11 -4.55 2.68 -30.73
CA PHE A 11 -4.56 3.30 -29.41
C PHE A 11 -3.96 2.32 -28.40
N ILE A 12 -2.68 2.48 -28.10
CA ILE A 12 -2.05 1.77 -26.98
C ILE A 12 -2.61 2.41 -25.71
N SER A 13 -3.64 1.80 -25.14
CA SER A 13 -4.10 2.12 -23.79
C SER A 13 -2.98 1.76 -22.82
N THR A 14 -2.24 2.75 -22.34
CA THR A 14 -1.31 2.57 -21.23
C THR A 14 -2.12 2.30 -19.98
N ASN A 15 -2.27 1.03 -19.61
CA ASN A 15 -2.80 0.68 -18.30
C ASN A 15 -1.87 1.28 -17.25
N ALA A 16 -2.38 2.22 -16.45
CA ALA A 16 -1.69 2.63 -15.23
C ALA A 16 -1.57 1.39 -14.36
N VAL A 17 -0.37 0.82 -14.27
CA VAL A 17 -0.07 -0.27 -13.34
C VAL A 17 -0.30 0.31 -11.94
N SER A 18 -1.42 -0.06 -11.32
CA SER A 18 -1.58 0.11 -9.88
C SER A 18 -0.44 -0.66 -9.23
N ALA A 19 0.42 0.04 -8.49
CA ALA A 19 1.54 -0.60 -7.85
C ALA A 19 1.04 -1.74 -6.95
N GLU A 20 1.65 -2.91 -7.07
CA GLU A 20 1.25 -4.09 -6.31
C GLU A 20 1.57 -3.91 -4.82
N PHE A 21 0.65 -4.34 -3.96
CA PHE A 21 0.90 -4.37 -2.51
C PHE A 21 1.79 -5.57 -2.17
N ILE A 22 2.95 -5.31 -1.56
CA ILE A 22 3.86 -6.37 -1.10
C ILE A 22 3.56 -6.69 0.35
N HIS A 23 3.28 -7.97 0.63
CA HIS A 23 3.13 -8.46 2.00
C HIS A 23 4.45 -8.28 2.79
N PRO A 24 4.49 -7.50 3.89
CA PRO A 24 5.77 -7.15 4.54
C PRO A 24 6.60 -8.35 5.02
N MET A 25 5.95 -9.43 5.47
CA MET A 25 6.64 -10.65 5.91
C MET A 25 7.14 -11.54 4.76
N GLU A 26 6.79 -11.21 3.51
CA GLU A 26 7.26 -11.91 2.30
C GLU A 26 8.28 -11.07 1.52
N PHE A 27 8.70 -9.94 2.10
CA PHE A 27 9.68 -9.06 1.52
C PHE A 27 11.07 -9.72 1.49
N ASP A 28 11.60 -9.92 0.28
CA ASP A 28 12.87 -10.59 0.04
C ASP A 28 14.08 -9.64 0.01
N GLY A 29 13.83 -8.32 0.02
CA GLY A 29 14.88 -7.32 -0.01
C GLY A 29 15.49 -7.05 -1.39
N SER A 30 14.94 -7.65 -2.46
CA SER A 30 15.36 -7.39 -3.84
C SER A 30 15.10 -5.93 -4.25
N GLU A 31 15.90 -5.43 -5.19
CA GLU A 31 15.70 -4.08 -5.72
C GLU A 31 14.33 -3.92 -6.38
N SER A 32 13.87 -4.95 -7.08
CA SER A 32 12.53 -4.95 -7.69
C SER A 32 11.43 -4.78 -6.63
N GLN A 33 11.48 -5.53 -5.52
CA GLN A 33 10.50 -5.35 -4.46
C GLN A 33 10.62 -3.99 -3.76
N LYS A 34 11.84 -3.45 -3.58
CA LYS A 34 12.02 -2.10 -3.03
C LYS A 34 11.33 -1.04 -3.91
N GLU A 35 11.51 -1.12 -5.22
CA GLU A 35 10.88 -0.20 -6.17
C GLU A 35 9.35 -0.31 -6.11
N THR A 36 8.81 -1.52 -6.08
CA THR A 36 7.38 -1.77 -5.94
C THR A 36 6.82 -1.19 -4.64
N VAL A 37 7.48 -1.41 -3.49
CA VAL A 37 7.07 -0.83 -2.20
C VAL A 37 7.06 0.69 -2.26
N ILE A 38 8.10 1.31 -2.80
CA ILE A 38 8.18 2.78 -2.90
C ILE A 38 7.09 3.34 -3.82
N SER A 39 6.85 2.67 -4.96
CA SER A 39 5.79 3.05 -5.89
C SER A 39 4.41 2.96 -5.23
N TYR A 40 4.14 1.86 -4.53
CA TYR A 40 2.91 1.65 -3.77
C TYR A 40 2.70 2.75 -2.72
N ILE A 41 3.72 3.04 -1.92
CA ILE A 41 3.64 4.07 -0.87
C ILE A 41 3.31 5.43 -1.45
N LYS A 42 3.98 5.83 -2.54
CA LYS A 42 3.73 7.12 -3.20
C LYS A 42 2.31 7.20 -3.74
N ALA A 43 1.85 6.16 -4.43
CA ALA A 43 0.50 6.09 -4.98
C ALA A 43 -0.56 6.14 -3.87
N ARG A 44 -0.38 5.35 -2.80
CA ARG A 44 -1.31 5.32 -1.67
C ARG A 44 -1.36 6.65 -0.92
N VAL A 45 -0.21 7.28 -0.66
CA VAL A 45 -0.16 8.59 0.01
C VAL A 45 -0.79 9.69 -0.85
N GLN A 46 -0.55 9.66 -2.17
CA GLN A 46 -1.22 10.57 -3.10
C GLN A 46 -2.75 10.40 -3.02
N HIS A 47 -3.22 9.15 -3.07
CA HIS A 47 -4.65 8.88 -2.97
C HIS A 47 -5.23 9.32 -1.63
N ASP A 48 -4.59 8.93 -0.52
CA ASP A 48 -4.99 9.24 0.86
C ASP A 48 -5.09 10.72 1.14
N TYR A 49 -4.18 11.55 0.61
CA TYR A 49 -4.05 12.95 1.02
C TYR A 49 -4.48 13.96 -0.05
N CYS A 50 -4.56 13.56 -1.32
CA CYS A 50 -4.94 14.45 -2.41
C CYS A 50 -6.30 14.10 -3.02
N GLU A 51 -6.67 12.81 -3.06
CA GLU A 51 -7.82 12.34 -3.85
C GLU A 51 -9.01 11.90 -2.99
N SER A 52 -8.78 11.61 -1.71
CA SER A 52 -9.78 11.17 -0.74
C SER A 52 -10.72 12.27 -0.20
N GLY A 53 -10.55 13.52 -0.66
CA GLY A 53 -11.31 14.68 -0.19
C GLY A 53 -10.72 15.40 1.04
N LEU A 54 -9.56 14.96 1.56
CA LEU A 54 -8.84 15.68 2.64
C LEU A 54 -8.18 16.98 2.16
N ASP A 55 -7.86 17.09 0.86
CA ASP A 55 -7.13 18.21 0.24
C ASP A 55 -5.88 18.67 1.02
N MET A 56 -5.08 17.70 1.45
CA MET A 56 -3.81 17.91 2.17
C MET A 56 -2.61 17.62 1.26
N CYS A 57 -2.71 18.00 -0.02
CA CYS A 57 -1.77 17.62 -1.09
C CYS A 57 -0.44 18.42 -1.11
N GLN A 58 0.03 18.88 0.06
CA GLN A 58 1.26 19.66 0.16
C GLN A 58 2.49 18.75 0.14
N ASN A 59 3.54 19.13 -0.58
CA ASN A 59 4.77 18.32 -0.68
C ASN A 59 5.34 17.91 0.68
N THR A 60 5.30 18.79 1.67
CA THR A 60 5.74 18.51 3.05
C THR A 60 4.94 17.37 3.67
N THR A 61 3.62 17.40 3.57
CA THR A 61 2.71 16.34 4.03
C THR A 61 2.99 15.03 3.30
N LEU A 62 3.09 15.06 1.97
CA LEU A 62 3.33 13.86 1.17
C LEU A 62 4.66 13.20 1.54
N ARG A 63 5.78 13.95 1.59
CA ARG A 63 7.08 13.38 1.97
C ARG A 63 7.07 12.83 3.39
N MET A 64 6.39 13.50 4.33
CA MET A 64 6.27 13.02 5.71
C MET A 64 5.51 11.69 5.76
N MET A 65 4.38 11.59 5.07
CA MET A 65 3.53 10.40 5.10
C MET A 65 4.13 9.23 4.33
N GLU A 66 4.83 9.48 3.22
CA GLU A 66 5.63 8.48 2.53
C GLU A 66 6.71 7.90 3.46
N ASN A 67 7.45 8.74 4.18
CA ASN A 67 8.47 8.30 5.12
C ASN A 67 7.90 7.48 6.29
N LYS A 68 6.72 7.88 6.82
CA LYS A 68 6.02 7.11 7.86
C LYS A 68 5.61 5.74 7.36
N ASN A 69 5.06 5.65 6.15
CA ASN A 69 4.70 4.38 5.53
C ASN A 69 5.92 3.49 5.28
N LEU A 70 7.02 4.06 4.77
CA LEU A 70 8.25 3.28 4.52
C LEU A 70 8.86 2.76 5.83
N THR A 71 8.83 3.58 6.88
CA THR A 71 9.31 3.17 8.21
C THR A 71 8.43 2.05 8.78
N ALA A 72 7.10 2.19 8.67
CA ALA A 72 6.16 1.17 9.10
C ALA A 72 6.32 -0.14 8.32
N PHE A 73 6.50 -0.09 7.00
CA PHE A 73 6.79 -1.25 6.18
C PHE A 73 8.03 -2.01 6.67
N LYS A 74 9.16 -1.29 6.84
CA LYS A 74 10.42 -1.87 7.35
C LYS A 74 10.30 -2.46 8.76
N SER A 75 9.40 -1.93 9.58
CA SER A 75 9.11 -2.49 10.90
C SER A 75 8.22 -3.73 10.78
N ALA A 76 7.23 -3.71 9.89
CA ALA A 76 6.33 -4.82 9.63
C ALA A 76 7.04 -6.04 9.00
N THR A 77 8.16 -5.85 8.29
CA THR A 77 8.98 -6.98 7.81
C THR A 77 9.61 -7.79 8.95
N LYS A 78 9.66 -7.24 10.16
CA LYS A 78 10.16 -7.91 11.37
C LYS A 78 9.06 -8.57 12.20
N ALA A 79 7.81 -8.50 11.75
CA ALA A 79 6.69 -9.18 12.39
C ALA A 79 6.91 -10.69 12.41
N THR A 80 6.36 -11.35 13.43
CA THR A 80 6.54 -12.78 13.67
C THR A 80 5.24 -13.56 13.59
N ASP A 81 4.10 -12.95 13.94
CA ASP A 81 2.80 -13.61 13.87
C ASP A 81 2.14 -13.40 12.50
N ARG A 82 2.29 -14.39 11.62
CA ARG A 82 1.71 -14.38 10.27
C ARG A 82 0.19 -14.28 10.28
N LYS A 83 -0.49 -14.96 11.22
CA LYS A 83 -1.96 -15.00 11.27
C LYS A 83 -2.52 -13.62 11.61
N VAL A 84 -1.88 -12.91 12.55
CA VAL A 84 -2.25 -11.55 12.90
C VAL A 84 -2.03 -10.60 11.71
N MET A 85 -0.88 -10.70 11.03
CA MET A 85 -0.57 -9.86 9.86
C MET A 85 -1.57 -10.09 8.72
N ASP A 86 -1.83 -11.34 8.35
CA ASP A 86 -2.79 -11.70 7.30
C ASP A 86 -4.20 -11.18 7.62
N ARG A 87 -4.61 -11.28 8.89
CA ARG A 87 -5.91 -10.79 9.33
C ARG A 87 -6.01 -9.27 9.20
N VAL A 88 -4.98 -8.54 9.62
CA VAL A 88 -4.94 -7.07 9.50
C VAL A 88 -4.95 -6.64 8.04
N ILE A 89 -4.18 -7.28 7.16
CA ILE A 89 -4.22 -6.97 5.73
C ILE A 89 -5.61 -7.22 5.16
N LYS A 90 -6.23 -8.36 5.49
CA LYS A 90 -7.61 -8.63 5.07
C LYS A 90 -8.57 -7.54 5.56
N ASP A 91 -8.50 -7.18 6.83
CA ASP A 91 -9.44 -6.24 7.46
C ASP A 91 -9.29 -4.81 6.96
N TYR A 92 -8.09 -4.38 6.56
CA TYR A 92 -7.84 -2.97 6.18
C TYR A 92 -7.56 -2.75 4.69
N CYS A 93 -7.19 -3.80 3.96
CA CYS A 93 -6.95 -3.73 2.51
C CYS A 93 -8.03 -4.37 1.66
N GLN A 94 -8.69 -5.41 2.16
CA GLN A 94 -9.66 -6.21 1.39
C GLN A 94 -11.10 -6.01 1.89
N SER A 95 -11.29 -5.17 2.90
CA SER A 95 -12.60 -4.70 3.33
C SER A 95 -12.95 -3.38 2.64
N GLY A 96 -14.19 -2.91 2.81
CA GLY A 96 -14.61 -1.59 2.32
C GLY A 96 -14.02 -0.39 3.07
N LEU A 97 -13.02 -0.57 3.94
CA LEU A 97 -12.46 0.51 4.78
C LEU A 97 -11.44 1.41 4.07
N ASP A 98 -10.93 1.03 2.89
CA ASP A 98 -9.91 1.76 2.10
C ASP A 98 -8.76 2.38 2.95
N MET A 99 -8.19 1.58 3.86
CA MET A 99 -7.11 2.00 4.78
C MET A 99 -5.85 1.16 4.56
N CYS A 100 -5.59 0.76 3.31
CA CYS A 100 -4.49 -0.11 2.94
C CYS A 100 -3.14 0.62 2.85
N ASN A 101 -2.70 1.23 3.95
CA ASN A 101 -1.38 1.82 4.04
C ASN A 101 -0.55 1.11 5.13
N TYR A 102 0.77 1.04 4.96
CA TYR A 102 1.63 0.26 5.84
C TYR A 102 1.66 0.80 7.27
N THR A 103 1.39 2.10 7.47
CA THR A 103 1.24 2.66 8.81
C THR A 103 0.05 2.05 9.56
N THR A 104 -1.13 1.97 8.93
CA THR A 104 -2.31 1.31 9.49
C THR A 104 -2.04 -0.16 9.76
N ILE A 105 -1.47 -0.87 8.77
CA ILE A 105 -1.19 -2.31 8.88
C ILE A 105 -0.26 -2.60 10.06
N PHE A 106 0.86 -1.87 10.18
CA PHE A 106 1.79 -2.11 11.27
C PHE A 106 1.21 -1.76 12.64
N MET A 107 0.50 -0.63 12.75
CA MET A 107 -0.17 -0.22 13.99
C MET A 107 -1.19 -1.26 14.44
N MET A 108 -2.02 -1.77 13.54
CA MET A 108 -3.06 -2.74 13.88
C MET A 108 -2.48 -4.13 14.16
N TYR A 109 -1.38 -4.50 13.50
CA TYR A 109 -0.60 -5.68 13.87
C TYR A 109 -0.11 -5.59 15.33
N GLN A 110 0.47 -4.46 15.74
CA GLN A 110 0.95 -4.26 17.10
C GLN A 110 -0.19 -4.35 18.11
N LYS A 111 -1.30 -3.63 17.86
CA LYS A 111 -2.48 -3.65 18.74
C LYS A 111 -3.07 -5.05 18.90
N ASN A 112 -3.21 -5.80 17.80
CA ASN A 112 -3.73 -7.16 17.85
C ASN A 112 -2.76 -8.12 18.56
N SER A 113 -1.46 -7.92 18.41
CA SER A 113 -0.45 -8.68 19.13
C SER A 113 -0.52 -8.43 20.63
N GLU A 114 -0.65 -7.17 21.05
CA GLU A 114 -0.81 -6.78 22.47
C GLU A 114 -2.12 -7.30 23.08
N ALA A 115 -3.23 -7.13 22.36
CA ALA A 115 -4.56 -7.53 22.82
C ALA A 115 -4.75 -9.06 22.87
N SER A 116 -3.93 -9.83 22.16
CA SER A 116 -4.05 -11.31 22.12
C SER A 116 -3.92 -11.99 23.49
N SER A 117 -3.32 -11.31 24.47
CA SER A 117 -3.14 -11.80 25.84
C SER A 117 -4.11 -11.16 26.85
N GLN A 118 -5.02 -10.30 26.40
CA GLN A 118 -5.93 -9.57 27.25
C GLN A 118 -7.33 -10.20 27.22
N SER A 119 -7.95 -10.34 28.39
CA SER A 119 -9.36 -10.66 28.55
C SER A 119 -10.05 -9.53 29.33
N LEU A 120 -11.33 -9.32 29.04
CA LEU A 120 -12.16 -8.43 29.85
C LEU A 120 -12.65 -9.20 31.07
N GLU A 121 -12.30 -8.73 32.26
CA GLU A 121 -12.82 -9.22 33.54
C GLU A 121 -13.82 -8.19 34.10
N TRP A 122 -14.78 -8.64 34.92
CA TRP A 122 -15.83 -7.81 35.51
C TRP A 122 -15.41 -7.16 36.82
#